data_AF-A0A9E1WJ57-F1
#
_entry.id   AF-A0A9E1WJ57-F1
#
_cell.length_a   1.000
_cell.length_b   1.000
_cell.length_c   1.000
_cell.angle_alpha   90.00
_cell.angle_beta   90.00
_cell.angle_gamma   90.00
#
_symmetry.space_group_name_H-M   'P 1'
#
loop_
_entity.id
_entity.type
_entity.pdbx_description
1 polymer ?
#
loop_
_entity_poly.entity_id
_entity_poly.type
_entity_poly.pdbx_seq_one_letter_code
_entity_poly.pdbx_strand_id
1 'polypeptide(L)'
;MAATRLSVYTSHKSWGVVVEVFGFSPRSEAPSIQIYTFSNKLANRNPASNDASLEAYENDIKNNKNNELNFVYPINNENWMDDEDPEYIKSGAKVELRDVLVTMPELEKYSLYGIKLEESQPLVYELCRYIASEYRDKVLCTEVERRCNLGSSIELLLQLDEWCHPDIVEGELPSQSEVFQQIADVIVSKDVAKYKPTLEPNTHWVNWPEGGSL
;
A
#
# COMPACT_ATOMS: atom_id res chain seq x y z
N MET A 1 -8.21 4.07 -1.07
CA MET A 1 -7.07 3.82 -0.15
C MET A 1 -7.58 3.70 1.28
N ALA A 2 -6.98 2.83 2.10
CA ALA A 2 -7.37 2.62 3.50
C ALA A 2 -6.19 2.62 4.49
N ALA A 3 -5.05 2.03 4.14
CA ALA A 3 -3.85 2.03 4.97
C ALA A 3 -2.59 2.07 4.10
N THR A 4 -1.54 2.73 4.59
CA THR A 4 -0.25 2.77 3.91
C THR A 4 0.90 2.59 4.88
N ARG A 5 2.07 2.16 4.40
CA ARG A 5 3.32 2.13 5.16
C ARG A 5 4.50 2.29 4.21
N LEU A 6 5.53 3.00 4.65
CA LEU A 6 6.78 3.18 3.91
C LEU A 6 7.90 2.51 4.69
N SER A 7 8.72 1.71 4.03
CA SER A 7 9.90 1.08 4.62
C SER A 7 11.13 1.33 3.79
N VAL A 8 12.19 1.80 4.44
CA VAL A 8 13.50 2.08 3.85
C VAL A 8 14.47 1.00 4.29
N TYR A 9 15.20 0.45 3.34
CA TYR A 9 16.19 -0.58 3.54
C TYR A 9 17.56 -0.11 3.04
N THR A 10 18.64 -0.49 3.71
CA THR A 10 20.01 -0.16 3.27
C THR A 10 21.00 -1.30 3.50
N SER A 11 22.10 -1.28 2.73
CA SER A 11 23.31 -2.06 2.96
C SER A 11 24.53 -1.16 2.67
N HIS A 12 25.73 -1.70 2.51
CA HIS A 12 26.88 -0.87 2.09
C HIS A 12 26.72 -0.33 0.65
N LYS A 13 26.06 -1.06 -0.24
CA LYS A 13 26.03 -0.73 -1.69
C LYS A 13 24.63 -0.69 -2.29
N SER A 14 23.61 -0.97 -1.50
CA SER A 14 22.23 -1.05 -1.98
C SER A 14 21.28 -0.31 -1.06
N TRP A 15 20.22 0.23 -1.65
CA TRP A 15 19.11 0.86 -0.95
C TRP A 15 17.81 0.33 -1.54
N GLY A 16 16.75 0.35 -0.74
CA GLY A 16 15.40 0.03 -1.18
C GLY A 16 14.40 0.91 -0.43
N VAL A 17 13.37 1.40 -1.12
CA VAL A 17 12.21 2.06 -0.53
C VAL A 17 10.99 1.28 -0.98
N VAL A 18 10.19 0.82 -0.03
CA VAL A 18 8.98 0.06 -0.30
C VAL A 18 7.80 0.85 0.25
N VAL A 19 6.84 1.16 -0.61
CA VAL A 19 5.56 1.76 -0.22
C VAL A 19 4.47 0.73 -0.44
N GLU A 20 3.78 0.38 0.63
CA GLU A 20 2.63 -0.52 0.60
C GLU A 20 1.35 0.29 0.78
N VAL A 21 0.33 -0.02 -0.03
CA VAL A 21 -0.97 0.65 -0.04
C VAL A 21 -2.07 -0.40 -0.02
N PHE A 22 -2.79 -0.48 1.08
CA PHE A 22 -3.98 -1.31 1.21
C PHE A 22 -5.23 -0.52 0.83
N GLY A 23 -6.10 -1.13 0.04
CA GLY A 23 -7.41 -0.60 -0.29
C GLY A 23 -8.17 -1.47 -1.28
N PHE A 24 -9.21 -0.89 -1.84
CA PHE A 24 -10.04 -1.49 -2.88
C PHE A 24 -10.03 -0.60 -4.12
N SER A 25 -10.01 -1.22 -5.29
CA SER A 25 -10.29 -0.61 -6.59
C SER A 25 -11.33 -1.49 -7.27
N PRO A 26 -12.43 -0.93 -7.81
CA PRO A 26 -13.42 -1.70 -8.55
C PRO A 26 -12.82 -2.54 -9.69
N ARG A 27 -11.72 -2.07 -10.30
CA ARG A 27 -11.00 -2.80 -11.35
C ARG A 27 -10.22 -4.02 -10.86
N SER A 28 -9.84 -4.03 -9.59
CA SER A 28 -9.11 -5.14 -8.98
C SER A 28 -10.04 -6.23 -8.47
N GLU A 29 -11.36 -5.98 -8.43
CA GLU A 29 -12.43 -6.88 -7.97
C GLU A 29 -12.30 -7.40 -6.53
N ALA A 30 -11.18 -7.13 -5.85
CA ALA A 30 -10.91 -7.52 -4.47
C ALA A 30 -9.99 -6.51 -3.77
N PRO A 31 -10.11 -6.35 -2.44
CA PRO A 31 -9.14 -5.61 -1.65
C PRO A 31 -7.74 -6.22 -1.75
N SER A 32 -6.75 -5.36 -1.96
CA SER A 32 -5.35 -5.77 -2.13
C SER A 32 -4.39 -4.79 -1.47
N ILE A 33 -3.17 -5.27 -1.25
CA ILE A 33 -2.01 -4.48 -0.87
C ILE A 33 -1.16 -4.34 -2.12
N GLN A 34 -1.04 -3.11 -2.61
CA GLN A 34 -0.12 -2.76 -3.68
C GLN A 34 1.24 -2.46 -3.07
N ILE A 35 2.30 -3.10 -3.58
CA ILE A 35 3.67 -2.98 -3.08
C ILE A 35 4.50 -2.33 -4.17
N TYR A 36 4.83 -1.05 -3.99
CA TYR A 36 5.75 -0.31 -4.85
C TYR A 36 7.15 -0.41 -4.27
N THR A 37 8.05 -1.13 -4.94
CA THR A 37 9.45 -1.21 -4.56
C THR A 37 10.30 -0.34 -5.46
N PHE A 38 11.08 0.57 -4.89
CA PHE A 38 12.13 1.33 -5.57
C PHE A 38 13.49 0.91 -5.04
N SER A 39 14.44 0.59 -5.91
CA SER A 39 15.76 0.11 -5.49
C SER A 39 16.81 0.28 -6.58
N ASN A 40 18.07 0.51 -6.19
CA ASN A 40 19.18 0.44 -7.15
C ASN A 40 19.53 -1.01 -7.56
N LYS A 41 18.98 -2.01 -6.87
CA LYS A 41 19.18 -3.42 -7.13
C LYS A 41 17.92 -4.22 -6.77
N LEU A 42 16.98 -4.26 -7.70
CA LEU A 42 15.80 -5.12 -7.62
C LEU A 42 16.19 -6.60 -7.72
N ALA A 43 15.42 -7.44 -7.03
CA ALA A 43 15.47 -8.89 -7.09
C ALA A 43 14.07 -9.45 -7.42
N ASN A 44 13.99 -10.73 -7.80
CA ASN A 44 12.73 -11.45 -8.01
C ASN A 44 11.69 -10.66 -8.85
N ARG A 45 12.15 -10.04 -9.94
CA ARG A 45 11.25 -9.35 -10.88
C ARG A 45 10.36 -10.35 -11.61
N ASN A 46 9.23 -9.89 -12.11
CA ASN A 46 8.34 -10.72 -12.90
C ASN A 46 9.09 -11.34 -14.08
N PRO A 47 8.93 -12.66 -14.34
CA PRO A 47 9.55 -13.29 -15.50
C PRO A 47 8.86 -12.83 -16.79
N ALA A 48 9.60 -12.86 -17.91
CA ALA A 48 9.08 -12.51 -19.24
C ALA A 48 7.83 -13.31 -19.67
N SER A 49 7.57 -14.46 -19.06
CA SER A 49 6.36 -15.26 -19.28
C SER A 49 5.07 -14.58 -18.79
N ASN A 50 5.19 -13.56 -17.94
CA ASN A 50 4.05 -12.80 -17.43
C ASN A 50 3.64 -11.66 -18.39
N ASP A 51 4.47 -11.35 -19.38
CA ASP A 51 4.20 -10.31 -20.37
C ASP A 51 3.60 -10.88 -21.65
N ALA A 52 2.85 -10.04 -22.37
CA ALA A 52 2.22 -10.41 -23.64
C ALA A 52 3.24 -10.78 -24.74
N SER A 53 4.46 -10.25 -24.65
CA SER A 53 5.56 -10.56 -25.58
C SER A 53 6.93 -10.27 -24.94
N LEU A 54 7.99 -10.82 -25.52
CA LEU A 54 9.37 -10.51 -25.11
C LEU A 54 9.69 -9.01 -25.29
N GLU A 55 9.18 -8.37 -26.33
CA GLU A 55 9.36 -6.93 -26.56
C GLU A 55 8.68 -6.10 -25.47
N ALA A 56 7.47 -6.49 -25.03
CA ALA A 56 6.78 -5.83 -23.92
C ALA A 56 7.60 -5.94 -22.62
N TYR A 57 8.10 -7.15 -22.31
CA TYR A 57 8.98 -7.38 -21.17
C TYR A 57 10.26 -6.54 -21.23
N GLU A 58 10.97 -6.54 -22.36
CA GLU A 58 12.21 -5.76 -22.51
C GLU A 58 11.97 -4.25 -22.35
N ASN A 59 10.86 -3.75 -22.88
CA ASN A 59 10.44 -2.36 -22.70
C ASN A 59 10.09 -2.05 -21.23
N ASP A 60 9.40 -2.95 -20.53
CA ASP A 60 9.11 -2.81 -19.11
C ASP A 60 10.40 -2.75 -18.28
N ILE A 61 11.31 -3.73 -18.46
CA ILE A 61 12.59 -3.77 -17.73
C ILE A 61 13.40 -2.48 -17.96
N LYS A 62 13.38 -1.95 -19.18
CA LYS A 62 14.09 -0.73 -19.56
C LYS A 62 13.50 0.52 -18.89
N ASN A 63 12.18 0.66 -18.91
CA ASN A 63 11.49 1.84 -18.37
C ASN A 63 11.39 1.79 -16.84
N ASN A 64 11.31 0.59 -16.26
CA ASN A 64 11.17 0.34 -14.83
C ASN A 64 12.45 -0.26 -14.25
N LYS A 65 13.62 0.31 -14.59
CA LYS A 65 14.92 -0.23 -14.16
C LYS A 65 15.07 -0.29 -12.63
N ASN A 66 14.46 0.65 -11.92
CA ASN A 66 14.63 0.83 -10.48
C ASN A 66 13.31 0.72 -9.71
N ASN A 67 12.22 0.30 -10.34
CA ASN A 67 10.94 0.09 -9.68
C ASN A 67 10.27 -1.22 -10.09
N GLU A 68 9.48 -1.77 -9.18
CA GLU A 68 8.69 -2.99 -9.37
C GLU A 68 7.38 -2.88 -8.60
N LEU A 69 6.31 -3.48 -9.14
CA LEU A 69 4.99 -3.51 -8.52
C LEU A 69 4.59 -4.95 -8.22
N ASN A 70 4.15 -5.20 -7.00
CA ASN A 70 3.60 -6.49 -6.58
C ASN A 70 2.28 -6.31 -5.84
N PHE A 71 1.49 -7.38 -5.77
CA PHE A 71 0.20 -7.41 -5.12
C PHE A 71 0.14 -8.55 -4.08
N VAL A 72 -0.48 -8.27 -2.96
CA VAL A 72 -0.84 -9.27 -1.93
C VAL A 72 -2.31 -9.13 -1.61
N TYR A 73 -3.01 -10.24 -1.45
CA TYR A 73 -4.44 -10.27 -1.14
C TYR A 73 -4.61 -10.78 0.29
N PRO A 74 -4.85 -9.89 1.27
CA PRO A 74 -4.91 -10.29 2.67
C PRO A 74 -6.25 -10.92 3.05
N ILE A 75 -7.27 -10.85 2.18
CA ILE A 75 -8.59 -11.44 2.39
C ILE A 75 -8.67 -12.74 1.58
N ASN A 76 -9.01 -13.84 2.25
CA ASN A 76 -8.92 -15.20 1.71
C ASN A 76 -10.25 -15.74 1.14
N ASN A 77 -11.35 -15.02 1.32
CA ASN A 77 -12.67 -15.43 0.87
C ASN A 77 -13.36 -14.30 0.08
N GLU A 78 -14.37 -14.64 -0.73
CA GLU A 78 -15.10 -13.68 -1.57
C GLU A 78 -16.60 -13.62 -1.23
N ASN A 79 -17.11 -14.57 -0.44
CA ASN A 79 -18.54 -14.74 -0.14
C ASN A 79 -19.18 -13.58 0.67
N TRP A 80 -18.41 -12.55 1.01
CA TRP A 80 -18.85 -11.37 1.75
C TRP A 80 -19.21 -10.18 0.84
N MET A 81 -18.80 -10.20 -0.42
CA MET A 81 -19.24 -9.23 -1.43
C MET A 81 -20.64 -9.60 -1.93
N ASP A 82 -21.44 -8.60 -2.28
CA ASP A 82 -22.77 -8.80 -2.87
C ASP A 82 -22.67 -9.53 -4.23
N ASP A 83 -23.66 -10.38 -4.52
CA ASP A 83 -23.66 -11.21 -5.72
C ASP A 83 -24.07 -10.42 -6.98
N GLU A 84 -24.89 -9.37 -6.82
CA GLU A 84 -25.35 -8.52 -7.90
C GLU A 84 -24.38 -7.34 -8.12
N ASP A 85 -23.85 -6.78 -7.03
CA ASP A 85 -22.91 -5.66 -7.08
C ASP A 85 -21.71 -5.83 -6.11
N PRO A 86 -20.58 -6.39 -6.58
CA PRO A 86 -19.41 -6.67 -5.73
C PRO A 86 -18.78 -5.46 -5.03
N GLU A 87 -19.19 -4.23 -5.35
CA GLU A 87 -18.78 -3.03 -4.62
C GLU A 87 -19.47 -2.91 -3.26
N TYR A 88 -20.52 -3.67 -3.00
CA TYR A 88 -21.25 -3.70 -1.74
C TYR A 88 -20.94 -4.95 -0.90
N ILE A 89 -21.16 -4.82 0.41
CA ILE A 89 -20.96 -5.90 1.37
C ILE A 89 -22.28 -6.57 1.70
N LYS A 90 -22.33 -7.90 1.69
CA LYS A 90 -23.48 -8.67 2.19
C LYS A 90 -23.72 -8.44 3.68
N SER A 91 -24.97 -8.20 4.04
CA SER A 91 -25.38 -8.04 5.44
C SER A 91 -25.03 -9.29 6.27
N GLY A 92 -24.38 -9.09 7.43
CA GLY A 92 -24.00 -10.18 8.34
C GLY A 92 -22.87 -11.08 7.83
N ALA A 93 -22.19 -10.71 6.75
CA ALA A 93 -21.08 -11.47 6.21
C ALA A 93 -19.88 -11.53 7.16
N LYS A 94 -18.92 -12.40 6.80
CA LYS A 94 -17.64 -12.51 7.49
C LYS A 94 -16.50 -12.50 6.49
N VAL A 95 -15.47 -11.73 6.81
CA VAL A 95 -14.22 -11.64 6.04
C VAL A 95 -13.15 -12.48 6.72
N GLU A 96 -12.53 -13.37 5.95
CA GLU A 96 -11.35 -14.11 6.37
C GLU A 96 -10.11 -13.27 6.07
N LEU A 97 -9.79 -12.34 6.99
CA LEU A 97 -8.60 -11.50 6.92
C LEU A 97 -7.40 -12.31 7.42
N ARG A 98 -6.66 -12.90 6.48
CA ARG A 98 -5.56 -13.82 6.75
C ARG A 98 -6.03 -14.98 7.66
N ASP A 99 -5.52 -15.02 8.88
CA ASP A 99 -5.81 -16.00 9.93
C ASP A 99 -6.93 -15.54 10.90
N VAL A 100 -7.60 -14.43 10.63
CA VAL A 100 -8.64 -13.83 11.49
C VAL A 100 -9.98 -13.78 10.76
N LEU A 101 -11.03 -14.29 11.40
CA LEU A 101 -12.40 -14.15 10.91
C LEU A 101 -13.04 -12.86 11.46
N VAL A 102 -13.14 -11.84 10.62
CA VAL A 102 -13.75 -10.55 10.93
C VAL A 102 -15.26 -10.64 10.68
N THR A 103 -16.06 -10.42 11.72
CA THR A 103 -17.52 -10.26 11.56
C THR A 103 -17.81 -8.83 11.15
N MET A 104 -18.67 -8.64 10.15
CA MET A 104 -19.02 -7.30 9.68
C MET A 104 -19.57 -6.45 10.82
N PRO A 105 -19.06 -5.22 10.99
CA PRO A 105 -19.54 -4.34 12.03
C PRO A 105 -20.96 -3.85 11.76
N GLU A 106 -21.64 -3.44 12.83
CA GLU A 106 -22.86 -2.64 12.72
C GLU A 106 -22.53 -1.27 12.09
N LEU A 107 -23.50 -0.70 11.36
CA LEU A 107 -23.31 0.53 10.56
C LEU A 107 -22.79 1.70 11.42
N GLU A 108 -23.24 1.78 12.67
CA GLU A 108 -22.86 2.82 13.62
C GLU A 108 -21.37 2.80 13.95
N LYS A 109 -20.71 1.63 13.87
CA LYS A 109 -19.29 1.50 14.21
C LYS A 109 -18.38 2.17 13.18
N TYR A 110 -18.80 2.33 11.93
CA TYR A 110 -18.02 3.05 10.91
C TYR A 110 -17.76 4.49 11.34
N SER A 111 -18.76 5.14 11.93
CA SER A 111 -18.67 6.53 12.39
C SER A 111 -17.64 6.74 13.50
N LEU A 112 -17.34 5.70 14.29
CA LEU A 112 -16.32 5.75 15.35
C LEU A 112 -14.91 5.97 14.78
N TYR A 113 -14.67 5.57 13.54
CA TYR A 113 -13.41 5.76 12.81
C TYR A 113 -13.49 6.93 11.82
N GLY A 114 -14.51 7.78 11.93
CA GLY A 114 -14.72 8.91 11.01
C GLY A 114 -15.16 8.49 9.60
N ILE A 115 -15.55 7.22 9.41
CA ILE A 115 -16.04 6.72 8.13
C ILE A 115 -17.53 7.05 8.03
N LYS A 116 -17.87 7.93 7.09
CA LYS A 116 -19.26 8.26 6.75
C LYS A 116 -19.65 7.38 5.58
N LEU A 117 -20.70 6.59 5.78
CA LEU A 117 -21.24 5.77 4.71
C LEU A 117 -21.84 6.67 3.63
N GLU A 118 -21.49 6.43 2.38
CA GLU A 118 -22.10 7.12 1.23
C GLU A 118 -23.54 6.66 1.01
N GLU A 119 -23.82 5.39 1.33
CA GLU A 119 -25.11 4.75 1.15
C GLU A 119 -25.60 4.06 2.43
N SER A 120 -26.80 3.46 2.36
CA SER A 120 -27.37 2.70 3.49
C SER A 120 -26.66 1.37 3.73
N GLN A 121 -25.98 0.85 2.72
CA GLN A 121 -25.19 -0.37 2.76
C GLN A 121 -23.72 0.03 2.56
N PRO A 122 -22.78 -0.47 3.38
CA PRO A 122 -21.40 -0.07 3.24
C PRO A 122 -20.77 -0.62 1.97
N LEU A 123 -19.93 0.20 1.35
CA LEU A 123 -19.11 -0.14 0.19
C LEU A 123 -17.83 -0.86 0.64
N VAL A 124 -17.24 -1.66 -0.25
CA VAL A 124 -16.02 -2.43 0.04
C VAL A 124 -14.87 -1.53 0.48
N TYR A 125 -14.70 -0.36 -0.12
CA TYR A 125 -13.61 0.54 0.28
C TYR A 125 -13.83 1.14 1.70
N GLU A 126 -15.08 1.33 2.12
CA GLU A 126 -15.42 1.79 3.47
C GLU A 126 -15.11 0.70 4.48
N LEU A 127 -15.40 -0.56 4.14
CA LEU A 127 -14.93 -1.72 4.90
C LEU A 127 -13.42 -1.76 4.99
N CYS A 128 -12.70 -1.55 3.88
CA CYS A 128 -11.23 -1.49 3.91
C CYS A 128 -10.74 -0.47 4.94
N ARG A 129 -11.35 0.72 5.01
CA ARG A 129 -11.02 1.75 6.02
C ARG A 129 -11.35 1.28 7.44
N TYR A 130 -12.47 0.59 7.64
CA TYR A 130 -12.84 0.03 8.94
C TYR A 130 -11.83 -1.05 9.39
N ILE A 131 -11.56 -2.05 8.56
CA ILE A 131 -10.63 -3.13 8.92
C ILE A 131 -9.19 -2.63 9.03
N ALA A 132 -8.82 -1.59 8.29
CA ALA A 132 -7.52 -0.94 8.46
C ALA A 132 -7.40 -0.21 9.79
N SER A 133 -8.50 0.30 10.33
CA SER A 133 -8.53 0.97 11.64
C SER A 133 -8.44 -0.05 12.79
N GLU A 134 -9.09 -1.20 12.66
CA GLU A 134 -9.13 -2.25 13.70
C GLU A 134 -8.00 -3.28 13.62
N TYR A 135 -7.57 -3.61 12.41
CA TYR A 135 -6.66 -4.73 12.11
C TYR A 135 -5.49 -4.29 11.25
N ARG A 136 -4.96 -3.09 11.52
CA ARG A 136 -3.91 -2.43 10.72
C ARG A 136 -2.77 -3.36 10.28
N ASP A 137 -2.18 -4.09 11.21
CA ASP A 137 -1.03 -4.96 10.91
C ASP A 137 -1.40 -6.21 10.10
N LYS A 138 -2.69 -6.57 10.01
CA LYS A 138 -3.18 -7.67 9.18
C LYS A 138 -3.51 -7.23 7.75
N VAL A 139 -3.79 -5.94 7.54
CA VAL A 139 -4.05 -5.38 6.20
C VAL A 139 -2.80 -4.81 5.53
N LEU A 140 -1.67 -4.76 6.24
CA LEU A 140 -0.36 -4.43 5.68
C LEU A 140 0.47 -5.70 5.45
N CYS A 141 1.56 -5.57 4.70
CA CYS A 141 2.49 -6.63 4.40
C CYS A 141 3.23 -7.11 5.66
N THR A 142 3.41 -8.42 5.72
CA THR A 142 4.44 -9.04 6.54
C THR A 142 5.83 -8.61 6.08
N GLU A 143 6.85 -8.84 6.89
CA GLU A 143 8.23 -8.55 6.50
C GLU A 143 8.65 -9.30 5.21
N VAL A 144 8.23 -10.56 5.06
CA VAL A 144 8.55 -11.38 3.88
C VAL A 144 7.91 -10.80 2.63
N GLU A 145 6.62 -10.47 2.69
CA GLU A 145 5.87 -9.86 1.59
C GLU A 145 6.47 -8.51 1.19
N ARG A 146 6.77 -7.64 2.17
CA ARG A 146 7.34 -6.30 1.94
C ARG A 146 8.71 -6.34 1.28
N ARG A 147 9.43 -7.46 1.38
CA ARG A 147 10.79 -7.63 0.83
C ARG A 147 10.80 -8.42 -0.48
N CYS A 148 9.64 -8.67 -1.10
CA CYS A 148 9.51 -9.54 -2.27
C CYS A 148 10.49 -9.20 -3.40
N ASN A 149 10.78 -7.91 -3.65
CA ASN A 149 11.71 -7.47 -4.71
C ASN A 149 13.07 -6.98 -4.20
N LEU A 150 13.42 -7.26 -2.94
CA LEU A 150 14.69 -6.85 -2.33
C LEU A 150 15.62 -8.05 -2.14
N GLY A 151 16.92 -7.83 -2.32
CA GLY A 151 17.93 -8.84 -2.02
C GLY A 151 18.01 -9.16 -0.52
N SER A 152 18.40 -10.39 -0.17
CA SER A 152 18.46 -10.83 1.24
C SER A 152 19.48 -10.09 2.10
N SER A 153 20.45 -9.39 1.51
CA SER A 153 21.55 -8.70 2.22
C SER A 153 21.26 -7.25 2.61
N ILE A 154 20.04 -6.75 2.39
CA ILE A 154 19.64 -5.39 2.76
C ILE A 154 18.80 -5.41 4.05
N GLU A 155 19.04 -4.48 4.98
CA GLU A 155 18.38 -4.46 6.30
C GLU A 155 17.42 -3.28 6.42
N LEU A 156 16.38 -3.41 7.26
CA LEU A 156 15.44 -2.32 7.52
C LEU A 156 16.17 -1.19 8.26
N LEU A 157 16.08 0.02 7.71
CA LEU A 157 16.69 1.23 8.27
C LEU A 157 15.66 2.15 8.92
N LEU A 158 14.51 2.36 8.26
CA LEU A 158 13.45 3.26 8.70
C LEU A 158 12.11 2.69 8.27
N GLN A 159 11.08 2.82 9.12
CA GLN A 159 9.71 2.47 8.79
C GLN A 159 8.78 3.58 9.27
N LEU A 160 7.85 3.98 8.41
CA LEU A 160 6.93 5.09 8.64
C LEU A 160 5.50 4.63 8.34
N ASP A 161 4.61 4.84 9.29
CA ASP A 161 3.16 4.72 9.07
C ASP A 161 2.54 6.06 8.64
N GLU A 162 3.19 7.16 8.99
CA GLU A 162 2.73 8.52 8.74
C GLU A 162 3.87 9.34 8.14
N TRP A 163 3.59 10.02 7.03
CA TRP A 163 4.49 11.00 6.41
C TRP A 163 3.70 11.99 5.56
N CYS A 164 4.32 13.10 5.18
CA CYS A 164 3.76 14.01 4.17
C CYS A 164 4.14 13.51 2.76
N HIS A 165 3.22 12.82 2.11
CA HIS A 165 3.37 12.32 0.73
C HIS A 165 3.08 13.45 -0.27
N PRO A 166 3.91 13.63 -1.33
CA PRO A 166 3.64 14.61 -2.36
C PRO A 166 2.45 14.18 -3.22
N ASP A 167 1.63 15.15 -3.63
CA ASP A 167 0.57 14.93 -4.62
C ASP A 167 1.14 14.96 -6.05
N ILE A 168 1.53 13.79 -6.54
CA ILE A 168 2.10 13.64 -7.89
C ILE A 168 1.09 14.00 -8.98
N VAL A 169 -0.21 13.81 -8.74
CA VAL A 169 -1.27 14.14 -9.71
C VAL A 169 -1.35 15.66 -9.90
N GLU A 170 -1.22 16.41 -8.82
CA GLU A 170 -1.14 17.88 -8.84
C GLU A 170 0.27 18.42 -9.14
N GLY A 171 1.22 17.55 -9.48
CA GLY A 171 2.55 17.91 -9.97
C GLY A 171 3.63 18.06 -8.90
N GLU A 172 3.35 17.71 -7.63
CA GLU A 172 4.37 17.68 -6.58
C GLU A 172 5.31 16.49 -6.80
N LEU A 173 6.61 16.77 -6.91
CA LEU A 173 7.60 15.72 -7.15
C LEU A 173 8.22 15.22 -5.84
N PRO A 174 8.50 13.91 -5.71
CA PRO A 174 9.25 13.39 -4.57
C PRO A 174 10.61 14.08 -4.36
N SER A 175 11.29 14.50 -5.43
CA SER A 175 12.55 15.24 -5.33
C SER A 175 12.43 16.63 -4.70
N GLN A 176 11.22 17.20 -4.66
CA GLN A 176 10.91 18.50 -4.06
C GLN A 176 10.29 18.38 -2.66
N SER A 177 9.83 17.18 -2.30
CA SER A 177 9.27 16.89 -0.98
C SER A 177 10.35 16.80 0.09
N GLU A 178 10.16 17.53 1.19
CA GLU A 178 11.04 17.48 2.37
C GLU A 178 11.23 16.03 2.87
N VAL A 179 10.13 15.27 2.96
CA VAL A 179 10.14 13.89 3.46
C VAL A 179 11.07 13.01 2.64
N PHE A 180 10.98 13.08 1.31
CA PHE A 180 11.77 12.21 0.43
C PHE A 180 13.22 12.68 0.31
N GLN A 181 13.50 13.99 0.43
CA GLN A 181 14.86 14.50 0.56
C GLN A 181 15.52 14.00 1.86
N GLN A 182 14.81 14.06 2.98
CA GLN A 182 15.33 13.56 4.26
C GLN A 182 15.50 12.03 4.25
N ILE A 183 14.59 11.28 3.63
CA ILE A 183 14.77 9.83 3.42
C ILE A 183 16.04 9.55 2.63
N ALA A 184 16.32 10.33 1.57
CA ALA A 184 17.58 10.19 0.83
C ALA A 184 18.81 10.45 1.71
N ASP A 185 18.77 11.49 2.56
CA ASP A 185 19.85 11.79 3.52
C ASP A 185 20.04 10.66 4.55
N VAL A 186 18.95 10.08 5.06
CA VAL A 186 18.97 8.91 5.94
C VAL A 186 19.59 7.71 5.22
N ILE A 187 19.24 7.44 3.97
CA ILE A 187 19.81 6.33 3.18
C ILE A 187 21.32 6.48 3.03
N VAL A 188 21.80 7.68 2.67
CA VAL A 188 23.22 7.94 2.42
C VAL A 188 24.04 7.91 3.71
N SER A 189 23.53 8.54 4.77
CA SER A 189 24.26 8.65 6.04
C SER A 189 24.06 7.48 6.99
N LYS A 190 23.01 6.68 6.76
CA LYS A 190 22.51 5.63 7.66
C LYS A 190 22.15 6.15 9.06
N ASP A 191 21.85 7.44 9.16
CA ASP A 191 21.49 8.11 10.41
C ASP A 191 20.02 8.49 10.38
N VAL A 192 19.19 7.70 11.07
CA VAL A 192 17.74 7.92 11.17
C VAL A 192 17.39 9.23 11.88
N ALA A 193 18.30 9.81 12.68
CA ALA A 193 18.07 11.08 13.35
C ALA A 193 18.03 12.28 12.39
N LYS A 194 18.33 12.08 11.11
CA LYS A 194 18.14 13.07 10.05
C LYS A 194 16.70 13.14 9.53
N TYR A 195 15.88 12.13 9.80
CA TYR A 195 14.45 12.21 9.50
C TYR A 195 13.76 13.04 10.59
N LYS A 196 13.50 14.31 10.25
CA LYS A 196 12.86 15.34 11.07
C LYS A 196 11.95 16.20 10.18
N PRO A 197 10.86 15.62 9.64
CA PRO A 197 9.94 16.39 8.80
C PRO A 197 9.34 17.54 9.60
N THR A 198 9.15 18.68 8.94
CA THR A 198 8.50 19.86 9.53
C THR A 198 7.02 19.97 9.16
N LEU A 199 6.62 19.30 8.08
CA LEU A 199 5.22 19.20 7.66
C LEU A 199 4.50 18.07 8.38
N GLU A 200 3.24 18.32 8.72
CA GLU A 200 2.34 17.30 9.26
C GLU A 200 2.12 16.17 8.25
N PRO A 201 1.97 14.92 8.70
CA PRO A 201 1.71 13.80 7.81
C PRO A 201 0.34 13.92 7.15
N ASN A 202 0.25 13.50 5.89
CA ASN A 202 -1.00 13.53 5.12
C ASN A 202 -1.45 12.14 4.64
N THR A 203 -0.76 11.05 5.00
CA THR A 203 -1.03 9.71 4.46
C THR A 203 -2.32 9.04 4.94
N HIS A 204 -3.00 9.64 5.92
CA HIS A 204 -4.35 9.19 6.30
C HIS A 204 -5.32 9.39 5.13
N TRP A 205 -6.18 8.40 4.87
CA TRP A 205 -7.09 8.38 3.71
C TRP A 205 -8.05 9.59 3.65
N VAL A 206 -8.31 10.24 4.78
CA VAL A 206 -9.15 11.46 4.86
C VAL A 206 -8.59 12.63 4.03
N ASN A 207 -7.26 12.67 3.86
CA ASN A 207 -6.59 13.70 3.06
C ASN A 207 -6.57 13.35 1.56
N TRP A 208 -7.02 12.15 1.19
CA TRP A 208 -7.01 11.61 -0.17
C TRP A 208 -8.40 11.07 -0.55
N PRO A 209 -9.45 11.94 -0.60
CA PRO A 209 -10.82 11.50 -0.87
C PRO A 209 -10.95 10.79 -2.21
N GLU A 210 -10.23 11.26 -3.24
CA GLU A 210 -10.15 10.66 -4.58
C GLU A 210 -9.12 9.52 -4.68
N GLY A 211 -8.48 9.14 -3.58
CA GLY A 211 -7.44 8.13 -3.55
C GLY A 211 -7.98 6.74 -3.88
N GLY A 212 -7.94 6.36 -5.16
CA GLY A 212 -8.40 5.08 -5.68
C GLY A 212 -9.62 5.13 -6.61
N SER A 213 -10.10 6.33 -6.98
CA SER A 213 -11.23 6.51 -7.91
C SER A 213 -10.85 6.43 -9.40
N LEU A 214 -9.59 6.10 -9.72
CA LEU A 214 -9.04 6.13 -11.08
C LEU A 214 -8.81 4.79 -11.75
#